data_AF-A0A4V1V3B9-F1
#
_entry.id   AF-A0A4V1V3B9-F1
#
_cell.length_a   1.000
_cell.length_b   1.000
_cell.length_c   1.000
_cell.angle_alpha   90.00
_cell.angle_beta   90.00
_cell.angle_gamma   90.00
#
_symmetry.space_group_name_H-M   'P 1'
#
loop_
_entity.id
_entity.type
_entity.pdbx_description
1 polymer ?
#
loop_
_entity_poly.entity_id
_entity_poly.type
_entity_poly.pdbx_seq_one_letter_code
_entity_poly.pdbx_strand_id
1 'polypeptide(L)'
;MGEGAEIGILYGTNPATCPVSAIKDYLAASGITEGPVIRYIDKGGKPGTLGLSRQKISRIVKKLVANAGLDASKYSGHSLRAGVATQMILAGMTEAEAMAHGRWKSPRVFRRYVRLKKAFKNSPVRIVGL
;
A
#
# COMPACT_ATOMS: atom_id res chain seq x y z
N MET A 1 -6.50 22.29 -1.83
CA MET A 1 -5.47 21.51 -1.10
C MET A 1 -6.18 20.36 -0.40
N GLY A 2 -5.63 19.16 -0.40
CA GLY A 2 -6.25 18.04 0.34
C GLY A 2 -6.02 18.26 1.84
N GLU A 3 -7.09 18.42 2.61
CA GLU A 3 -6.99 18.45 4.07
C GLU A 3 -6.36 17.14 4.56
N GLY A 4 -5.39 17.27 5.46
CA GLY A 4 -4.82 16.14 6.18
C GLY A 4 -5.92 15.33 6.85
N ALA A 5 -5.70 14.03 7.02
CA ALA A 5 -6.61 13.21 7.80
C ALA A 5 -5.82 12.36 8.76
N GLU A 6 -6.36 12.24 9.96
CA GLU A 6 -5.87 11.33 10.97
C GLU A 6 -6.46 9.95 10.69
N ILE A 7 -5.59 8.96 10.52
CA ILE A 7 -5.95 7.56 10.36
C ILE A 7 -5.08 6.77 11.31
N GLY A 8 -5.72 6.01 12.20
CA GLY A 8 -5.02 5.07 13.07
C GLY A 8 -4.34 3.99 12.23
N ILE A 9 -3.03 3.84 12.41
CA ILE A 9 -2.24 2.73 11.84
C ILE A 9 -1.73 1.91 13.03
N LEU A 10 -2.16 0.66 13.09
CA LEU A 10 -1.73 -0.28 14.11
C LEU A 10 -0.44 -0.98 13.68
N TYR A 11 0.29 -1.53 14.66
CA TYR A 11 1.41 -2.42 14.38
C TYR A 11 0.91 -3.64 13.58
N GLY A 12 1.68 -4.01 12.56
CA GLY A 12 1.42 -5.25 11.82
C GLY A 12 1.76 -6.45 12.70
N THR A 13 1.00 -7.53 12.53
CA THR A 13 1.23 -8.80 13.24
C THR A 13 2.52 -9.50 12.81
N ASN A 14 2.96 -9.28 11.57
CA ASN A 14 4.25 -9.75 11.07
C ASN A 14 5.30 -8.62 11.18
N PRO A 15 6.34 -8.78 12.01
CA PRO A 15 7.40 -7.78 12.19
C PRO A 15 8.09 -7.39 10.88
N ALA A 16 8.31 -8.35 9.98
CA ALA A 16 9.02 -8.13 8.71
C ALA A 16 8.24 -7.22 7.74
N THR A 17 6.93 -7.09 7.92
CA THR A 17 6.05 -6.27 7.06
C THR A 17 5.27 -5.23 7.86
N CYS A 18 5.67 -4.94 9.10
CA CYS A 18 4.98 -3.99 9.95
C CYS A 18 5.20 -2.55 9.44
N PRO A 19 4.16 -1.82 9.01
CA PRO A 19 4.32 -0.47 8.48
C PRO A 19 4.80 0.53 9.55
N VAL A 20 4.38 0.36 10.81
CA VAL A 20 4.78 1.24 11.92
C VAL A 20 6.28 1.12 12.19
N SER A 21 6.78 -0.10 12.41
CA SER A 21 8.21 -0.35 12.57
C SER A 21 9.03 0.13 11.37
N ALA A 22 8.61 -0.21 10.14
CA ALA A 22 9.32 0.22 8.94
C ALA A 22 9.45 1.75 8.82
N ILE A 23 8.38 2.50 9.15
CA ILE A 23 8.44 3.98 9.15
C ILE A 23 9.32 4.49 10.29
N LYS A 24 9.23 3.91 11.49
CA LYS A 24 10.07 4.32 12.62
C LYS A 24 11.55 4.11 12.34
N ASP A 25 11.92 2.94 11.83
CA ASP A 25 13.30 2.61 11.48
C ASP A 25 13.82 3.54 10.38
N TYR A 26 12.98 3.83 9.39
CA TYR A 26 13.30 4.80 8.34
C TYR A 26 13.51 6.21 8.89
N LEU A 27 12.63 6.70 9.77
CA LEU A 27 12.76 8.03 10.39
C LEU A 27 14.01 8.13 11.27
N ALA A 28 14.28 7.10 12.07
CA ALA A 28 15.48 7.03 12.91
C ALA A 28 16.76 7.06 12.07
N ALA A 29 16.83 6.28 10.99
CA ALA A 29 17.99 6.24 10.10
C ALA A 29 18.15 7.51 9.25
N SER A 30 17.04 8.16 8.88
CA SER A 30 17.04 9.34 7.99
C SER A 30 17.21 10.66 8.74
N GLY A 31 16.93 10.70 10.05
CA GLY A 31 16.96 11.92 10.85
C GLY A 31 15.87 12.94 10.49
N ILE A 32 14.82 12.52 9.79
CA ILE A 32 13.73 13.40 9.38
C ILE A 32 12.83 13.69 10.58
N THR A 33 12.73 14.98 10.95
CA THR A 33 11.86 15.46 12.04
C THR A 33 10.64 16.24 11.54
N GLU A 34 10.72 16.83 10.35
CA GLU A 34 9.67 17.67 9.78
C GLU A 34 9.56 17.54 8.26
N GLY A 35 8.51 18.11 7.66
CA GLY A 35 8.29 18.10 6.21
C GLY A 35 7.89 16.73 5.65
N PRO A 36 8.14 16.47 4.35
CA PRO A 36 7.74 15.22 3.71
C PRO A 36 8.46 14.02 4.32
N VAL A 37 7.71 13.01 4.75
CA VAL A 37 8.29 11.77 5.31
C VAL A 37 9.06 11.01 4.23
N ILE A 38 8.42 10.71 3.10
CA ILE A 38 9.06 9.91 2.04
C ILE A 38 9.78 10.82 1.04
N ARG A 39 11.12 10.80 1.10
CA ARG A 39 11.99 11.69 0.32
C ARG A 39 12.85 10.96 -0.70
N TYR A 40 13.43 11.72 -1.63
CA TYR A 40 14.52 11.20 -2.46
C TYR A 40 15.74 10.89 -1.59
N ILE A 41 16.40 9.76 -1.84
CA ILE A 41 17.65 9.38 -1.19
C ILE A 41 18.75 9.51 -2.25
N ASP A 42 19.81 10.24 -1.92
CA ASP A 42 20.97 10.39 -2.80
C ASP A 42 21.84 9.11 -2.85
N LYS A 43 22.90 9.14 -3.66
CA LYS A 43 23.81 7.99 -3.77
C LYS A 43 24.59 7.69 -2.47
N GLY A 44 24.69 8.66 -1.57
CA GLY A 44 25.33 8.53 -0.27
C GLY A 44 24.38 8.07 0.84
N GLY A 45 23.12 7.74 0.51
CA GLY A 45 22.13 7.26 1.48
C GLY A 45 21.44 8.37 2.27
N LYS A 46 21.66 9.65 1.94
CA LYS A 46 21.05 10.77 2.68
C LYS A 46 19.73 11.21 2.05
N PRO A 47 18.69 11.47 2.86
CA PRO A 47 17.44 12.01 2.36
C PRO A 47 17.62 13.48 1.94
N GLY A 48 17.09 13.85 0.78
CA GLY A 48 16.97 15.25 0.36
C GLY A 48 15.89 16.01 1.15
N THR A 49 15.52 17.19 0.68
CA THR A 49 14.43 18.01 1.27
C THR A 49 13.09 17.81 0.57
N LEU A 50 13.10 17.35 -0.68
CA LEU A 50 11.91 17.17 -1.50
C LEU A 50 11.28 15.78 -1.32
N GLY A 51 9.95 15.77 -1.19
CA GLY A 51 9.16 14.55 -1.21
C GLY A 51 9.21 13.83 -2.56
N LEU A 52 9.00 12.51 -2.55
CA LEU A 52 8.90 11.74 -3.79
C LEU A 52 7.64 12.11 -4.58
N SER A 53 7.80 12.29 -5.90
CA SER A 53 6.66 12.42 -6.80
C SER A 53 5.94 11.08 -6.98
N ARG A 54 4.65 11.12 -7.32
CA ARG A 54 3.84 9.93 -7.63
C ARG A 54 4.49 9.04 -8.69
N GLN A 55 5.09 9.65 -9.71
CA GLN A 55 5.77 8.93 -10.80
C GLN A 55 7.00 8.17 -10.28
N LYS A 56 7.78 8.79 -9.38
CA LYS A 56 8.93 8.12 -8.75
C LYS A 56 8.50 6.96 -7.87
N ILE A 57 7.45 7.14 -7.06
CA ILE A 57 6.87 6.04 -6.25
C ILE A 57 6.45 4.87 -7.16
N SER A 58 5.77 5.15 -8.27
CA SER A 58 5.37 4.11 -9.22
C SER A 58 6.57 3.35 -9.81
N ARG A 59 7.67 4.04 -10.13
CA ARG A 59 8.91 3.40 -10.59
C ARG A 59 9.55 2.52 -9.51
N ILE A 60 9.58 2.99 -8.26
CA ILE A 60 10.10 2.20 -7.13
C ILE A 60 9.28 0.92 -6.97
N VAL A 61 7.95 1.01 -6.96
CA VAL A 61 7.06 -0.16 -6.88
C VAL A 61 7.35 -1.13 -8.00
N LYS A 62 7.45 -0.66 -9.26
CA LYS A 62 7.77 -1.53 -10.40
C LYS A 62 9.13 -2.22 -10.26
N LYS A 63 10.15 -1.51 -9.77
CA LYS A 63 11.47 -2.08 -9.52
C LYS A 63 11.41 -3.18 -8.45
N LEU A 64 10.71 -2.93 -7.34
CA LEU A 64 10.55 -3.93 -6.28
C LEU A 64 9.79 -5.17 -6.75
N VAL A 65 8.73 -4.97 -7.55
CA VAL A 65 7.96 -6.05 -8.15
C VAL A 65 8.82 -6.89 -9.10
N ALA A 66 9.63 -6.25 -9.96
CA ALA A 66 10.56 -6.95 -10.85
C ALA A 66 11.60 -7.77 -10.07
N ASN A 67 12.16 -7.20 -9.00
CA ASN A 67 13.11 -7.89 -8.12
C ASN A 67 12.47 -9.09 -7.41
N ALA A 68 11.16 -9.06 -7.18
CA ALA A 68 10.41 -10.19 -6.63
C ALA A 68 10.03 -11.25 -7.68
N GLY A 69 10.54 -11.15 -8.92
CA GLY A 69 10.24 -12.09 -10.01
C GLY A 69 8.85 -11.93 -10.62
N LEU A 70 8.17 -10.82 -10.35
CA LEU A 70 6.82 -10.54 -10.85
C LEU A 70 6.85 -9.62 -12.07
N ASP A 71 5.84 -9.76 -12.93
CA ASP A 71 5.67 -8.92 -14.12
C ASP A 71 5.28 -7.47 -13.73
N ALA A 72 6.28 -6.59 -13.69
CA ALA A 72 6.15 -5.19 -13.32
C ALA A 72 5.20 -4.37 -14.20
N SER A 73 4.89 -4.81 -15.43
CA SER A 73 3.94 -4.12 -16.30
C SER A 73 2.52 -4.12 -15.72
N LYS A 74 2.20 -5.11 -14.88
CA LYS A 74 0.89 -5.27 -14.22
C LYS A 74 0.75 -4.46 -12.93
N TYR A 75 1.79 -3.73 -12.51
CA TYR A 75 1.83 -3.02 -11.24
C TYR A 75 2.11 -1.52 -11.39
N SER A 76 1.58 -0.75 -10.45
CA SER A 76 1.77 0.69 -10.32
C SER A 76 1.58 1.11 -8.87
N GLY A 77 1.81 2.39 -8.55
CA GLY A 77 1.47 2.92 -7.23
C GLY A 77 0.00 2.71 -6.83
N HIS A 78 -0.93 2.74 -7.80
CA HIS A 78 -2.35 2.46 -7.53
C HIS A 78 -2.63 0.98 -7.18
N SER A 79 -1.75 0.05 -7.57
CA SER A 79 -1.91 -1.36 -7.25
C SER A 79 -1.84 -1.61 -5.75
N LEU A 80 -1.02 -0.85 -5.01
CA LEU A 80 -0.95 -0.94 -3.54
C LEU A 80 -2.30 -0.61 -2.90
N ARG A 81 -2.94 0.48 -3.37
CA ARG A 81 -4.26 0.90 -2.88
C ARG A 81 -5.36 -0.12 -3.19
N ALA A 82 -5.32 -0.75 -4.36
CA ALA A 82 -6.22 -1.85 -4.71
C ALA A 82 -5.98 -3.11 -3.87
N GLY A 83 -4.71 -3.41 -3.58
CA GLY A 83 -4.31 -4.51 -2.71
C GLY A 83 -4.92 -4.34 -1.31
N VAL A 84 -4.71 -3.19 -0.68
CA VAL A 84 -5.26 -2.89 0.66
C VAL A 84 -6.78 -2.96 0.67
N ALA A 85 -7.46 -2.37 -0.33
CA ALA A 85 -8.92 -2.47 -0.45
C ALA A 85 -9.41 -3.93 -0.50
N THR A 86 -8.72 -4.77 -1.27
CA THR A 86 -9.06 -6.18 -1.41
C THR A 86 -8.79 -6.94 -0.10
N GLN A 87 -7.65 -6.69 0.56
CA GLN A 87 -7.29 -7.35 1.82
C GLN A 87 -8.25 -7.02 2.95
N MET A 88 -8.73 -5.77 3.07
CA MET A 88 -9.72 -5.41 4.09
C MET A 88 -11.02 -6.22 3.95
N ILE A 89 -11.52 -6.37 2.71
CA ILE A 89 -12.72 -7.18 2.45
C ILE A 89 -12.46 -8.67 2.71
N LEU A 90 -11.31 -9.20 2.32
CA LEU A 90 -10.95 -10.60 2.62
C LEU A 90 -10.77 -10.86 4.13
N ALA A 91 -10.35 -9.85 4.88
CA ALA A 91 -10.26 -9.90 6.33
C ALA A 91 -11.63 -9.78 7.03
N GLY A 92 -12.72 -9.71 6.27
CA GLY A 92 -14.10 -9.69 6.79
C GLY A 92 -14.63 -8.31 7.14
N MET A 93 -13.89 -7.22 6.86
CA MET A 93 -14.43 -5.88 7.05
C MET A 93 -15.61 -5.63 6.12
N THR A 94 -16.61 -4.90 6.62
CA THR A 94 -17.71 -4.43 5.78
C THR A 94 -17.23 -3.41 4.75
N GLU A 95 -17.99 -3.22 3.66
CA GLU A 95 -17.67 -2.17 2.68
C GLU A 95 -17.63 -0.78 3.36
N ALA A 96 -18.51 -0.52 4.33
CA ALA A 96 -18.57 0.75 5.04
C ALA A 96 -17.29 1.03 5.84
N GLU A 97 -16.83 0.06 6.62
CA GLU A 97 -15.59 0.17 7.41
C GLU A 97 -14.36 0.34 6.52
N ALA A 98 -14.24 -0.48 5.47
CA ALA A 98 -13.14 -0.40 4.51
C ALA A 98 -13.14 0.94 3.75
N MET A 99 -14.32 1.44 3.39
CA MET A 99 -14.48 2.75 2.75
C MET A 99 -14.10 3.90 3.67
N ALA A 100 -14.51 3.85 4.94
CA ALA A 100 -14.14 4.84 5.95
C ALA A 100 -12.62 4.86 6.14
N HIS A 101 -12.00 3.70 6.35
CA HIS A 101 -10.55 3.57 6.56
C HIS A 101 -9.74 4.07 5.35
N GLY A 102 -10.08 3.61 4.14
CA GLY A 102 -9.36 4.02 2.94
C GLY A 102 -9.84 5.34 2.33
N ARG A 103 -10.84 6.01 2.94
CA ARG A 103 -11.41 7.30 2.51
C ARG A 103 -12.00 7.30 1.10
N TRP A 104 -12.71 6.24 0.72
CA TRP A 104 -13.49 6.22 -0.51
C TRP A 104 -14.87 6.83 -0.25
N LYS A 105 -15.22 7.90 -0.99
CA LYS A 105 -16.52 8.57 -0.87
C LYS A 105 -17.66 7.88 -1.62
N SER A 106 -17.35 6.91 -2.48
CA SER A 106 -18.33 6.25 -3.36
C SER A 106 -18.14 4.74 -3.34
N PRO A 107 -19.19 3.97 -3.03
CA PRO A 107 -19.15 2.50 -3.09
C PRO A 107 -18.81 2.01 -4.51
N ARG A 108 -19.33 2.69 -5.53
CA ARG A 108 -19.01 2.40 -6.94
C ARG A 108 -17.52 2.51 -7.25
N VAL A 109 -16.86 3.54 -6.71
CA VAL A 109 -15.41 3.72 -6.89
C VAL A 109 -14.63 2.69 -6.07
N PHE A 110 -15.05 2.46 -4.82
CA PHE A 110 -14.42 1.47 -3.94
C PHE A 110 -14.42 0.07 -4.57
N ARG A 111 -15.56 -0.40 -5.08
CA ARG A 111 -15.69 -1.71 -5.72
C ARG A 111 -14.77 -1.91 -6.94
N ARG A 112 -14.29 -0.84 -7.59
CA ARG A 112 -13.27 -0.93 -8.66
C ARG A 112 -11.87 -1.28 -8.12
N TYR A 113 -11.59 -0.96 -6.86
CA TYR A 113 -10.35 -1.31 -6.18
C TYR A 113 -10.34 -2.75 -5.66
N VAL A 114 -11.51 -3.27 -5.25
CA VAL A 114 -11.64 -4.63 -4.73
C VAL A 114 -11.56 -5.64 -5.87
N ARG A 115 -10.53 -6.51 -5.86
CA ARG A 115 -10.25 -7.48 -6.93
C ARG A 115 -10.39 -8.92 -6.44
N LEU A 116 -11.59 -9.29 -5.99
CA LEU A 116 -11.88 -10.61 -5.43
C LEU A 116 -11.57 -11.78 -6.39
N LYS A 117 -11.83 -11.62 -7.71
CA LYS A 117 -11.51 -12.64 -8.72
C LYS A 117 -10.02 -13.04 -8.76
N LYS A 118 -9.11 -12.20 -8.27
CA LYS A 118 -7.68 -12.54 -8.12
C LYS A 118 -7.35 -13.17 -6.77
N ALA A 119 -8.12 -12.87 -5.73
CA ALA A 119 -7.94 -13.43 -4.38
C ALA A 119 -8.42 -14.89 -4.29
N PHE A 120 -9.52 -15.23 -4.96
CA PHE A 120 -10.06 -16.59 -5.01
C PHE A 120 -9.34 -17.54 -5.99
N LYS A 121 -8.16 -17.17 -6.52
CA LYS A 121 -7.35 -18.08 -7.35
C LYS A 121 -6.86 -19.32 -6.59
N ASN A 122 -6.96 -19.34 -5.25
CA ASN A 122 -6.69 -20.49 -4.38
C ASN A 122 -7.95 -20.95 -3.63
N SER A 123 -9.14 -20.91 -4.26
CA SER A 123 -10.36 -21.46 -3.64
C SER A 123 -10.37 -23.00 -3.71
N PRO A 124 -10.52 -23.73 -2.59
CA PRO A 124 -10.66 -25.20 -2.58
C PRO A 124 -11.85 -25.72 -3.39
N VAL A 125 -12.81 -24.84 -3.71
CA VAL A 125 -14.02 -25.16 -4.48
C VAL A 125 -13.69 -25.68 -5.89
N ARG A 126 -12.47 -25.43 -6.40
CA ARG A 126 -12.01 -26.03 -7.67
C ARG A 126 -11.77 -27.55 -7.59
N ILE A 127 -11.64 -28.12 -6.40
CA ILE A 127 -11.48 -29.57 -6.18
C ILE A 127 -12.86 -30.26 -6.05
N VAL A 128 -13.91 -29.51 -5.67
CA VAL A 128 -15.25 -30.07 -5.39
C VAL A 128 -16.24 -29.85 -6.54
N GLY A 129 -15.88 -29.07 -7.57
CA GLY A 129 -16.70 -28.95 -8.79
C GLY A 129 -18.08 -28.33 -8.55
N LEU A 130 -18.14 -27.22 -7.80
CA LEU A 130 -19.33 -26.38 -7.65
C LEU A 130 -19.04 -24.93 -8.08
#